data_AF-A0AAN6S2W6-F1
#
_entry.id   AF-A0AAN6S2W6-F1
#
_cell.length_a   1.000
_cell.length_b   1.000
_cell.length_c   1.000
_cell.angle_alpha   90.00
_cell.angle_beta   90.00
_cell.angle_gamma   90.00
#
_symmetry.space_group_name_H-M   'P 1'
#
loop_
_entity.id
_entity.type
_entity.pdbx_description
1 polymer ?
#
loop_
_entity_poly.entity_id
_entity_poly.type
_entity_poly.pdbx_seq_one_letter_code
_entity_poly.pdbx_strand_id
1 'polypeptide(L)'
;DKDKWIDTERLRWASHFGIPITQEMPPNFPPLTLHVMRTLCALEHLDAQSGTPRQERLVRALDHLFARYWVDRVPTHQPEVLKAELTKIFGTEQTEQILEEPVGPIKKKLIENTDLAFSEGAF
;
A
#
# COMPACT_ATOMS: atom_id res chain seq x y z
N ASP A 1 10.74 -23.46 9.66
CA ASP A 1 12.02 -22.79 9.34
C ASP A 1 11.95 -21.68 8.29
N LYS A 2 11.02 -21.72 7.31
CA LYS A 2 10.88 -20.63 6.31
C LYS A 2 10.67 -19.25 6.94
N ASP A 3 9.82 -19.13 7.96
CA ASP A 3 9.51 -17.83 8.58
C ASP A 3 10.75 -17.19 9.25
N LYS A 4 11.59 -18.00 9.91
CA LYS A 4 12.87 -17.55 10.49
C LYS A 4 13.83 -17.08 9.39
N TRP A 5 13.84 -17.77 8.26
CA TRP A 5 14.67 -17.39 7.12
C TRP A 5 14.19 -16.09 6.48
N ILE A 6 12.88 -15.90 6.31
CA ILE A 6 12.28 -14.64 5.83
C ILE A 6 12.66 -13.47 6.74
N ASP A 7 12.58 -13.66 8.06
CA ASP A 7 12.94 -12.63 9.05
C ASP A 7 14.45 -12.29 9.01
N THR A 8 15.30 -13.29 8.79
CA THR A 8 16.75 -13.07 8.62
C THR A 8 17.05 -12.33 7.31
N GLU A 9 16.45 -12.78 6.21
CA GLU A 9 16.73 -12.24 4.87
C GLU A 9 16.21 -10.82 4.70
N ARG A 10 15.04 -10.47 5.22
CA ARG A 10 14.53 -9.09 5.11
C ARG A 10 15.51 -8.09 5.74
N LEU A 11 16.17 -8.45 6.84
CA LEU A 11 17.15 -7.59 7.53
C LEU A 11 18.46 -7.50 6.74
N ARG A 12 18.91 -8.62 6.16
CA ARG A 12 20.08 -8.64 5.28
C ARG A 12 19.86 -7.75 4.05
N TRP A 13 18.72 -7.87 3.37
CA TRP A 13 18.39 -7.07 2.20
C TRP A 13 18.16 -5.61 2.55
N ALA A 14 17.49 -5.31 3.67
CA ALA A 14 17.33 -3.95 4.17
C ALA A 14 18.68 -3.28 4.43
N SER A 15 19.62 -3.98 5.09
CA SER A 15 20.97 -3.48 5.30
C SER A 15 21.73 -3.29 3.99
N HIS A 16 21.60 -4.21 3.04
CA HIS A 16 22.28 -4.13 1.74
C HIS A 16 21.80 -2.94 0.89
N PHE A 17 20.49 -2.69 0.87
CA PHE A 17 19.89 -1.61 0.08
C PHE A 17 19.71 -0.29 0.85
N GLY A 18 20.13 -0.23 2.12
CA GLY A 18 19.98 0.96 2.95
C GLY A 18 18.52 1.32 3.29
N ILE A 19 17.63 0.32 3.37
CA ILE A 19 16.22 0.52 3.70
C ILE A 19 16.03 0.46 5.23
N PRO A 20 15.46 1.50 5.86
CA PRO A 20 15.45 1.64 7.32
C PRO A 20 14.33 0.85 8.03
N ILE A 21 14.07 -0.42 7.64
CA ILE A 21 13.01 -1.22 8.30
C ILE A 21 13.38 -1.58 9.75
N THR A 22 12.38 -1.79 10.61
CA THR A 22 12.61 -2.19 12.01
C THR A 22 13.19 -3.59 12.15
N GLN A 23 13.92 -3.81 13.25
CA GLN A 23 14.45 -5.14 13.57
C GLN A 23 13.36 -6.14 13.89
N GLU A 24 12.26 -5.73 14.51
CA GLU A 24 11.11 -6.61 14.75
C GLU A 24 10.16 -6.60 13.56
N MET A 25 9.51 -7.75 13.35
CA MET A 25 8.36 -7.81 12.45
C MET A 25 7.25 -6.86 12.93
N PRO A 26 6.51 -6.23 12.00
CA PRO A 26 5.27 -5.56 12.34
C PRO A 26 4.33 -6.50 13.10
N PRO A 27 3.57 -6.00 14.08
CA PRO A 27 2.61 -6.82 14.81
C PRO A 27 1.57 -7.42 13.84
N ASN A 28 1.18 -8.68 14.08
CA ASN A 28 0.21 -9.43 13.28
C ASN A 28 0.59 -9.61 11.79
N PHE A 29 1.89 -9.72 11.49
CA PHE A 29 2.34 -9.95 10.13
C PHE A 29 2.07 -11.40 9.64
N PRO A 30 1.58 -11.61 8.40
CA PRO A 30 1.12 -10.59 7.45
C PRO A 30 -0.34 -10.17 7.72
N PRO A 31 -0.68 -8.87 7.70
CA PRO A 31 -2.06 -8.40 7.86
C PRO A 31 -2.83 -8.51 6.54
N LEU A 32 -4.16 -8.54 6.63
CA LEU A 32 -5.03 -8.41 5.46
C LEU A 32 -4.97 -6.97 4.91
N THR A 33 -4.36 -6.80 3.73
CA THR A 33 -4.13 -5.48 3.10
C THR A 33 -5.27 -5.02 2.17
N LEU A 34 -6.42 -5.70 2.17
CA LEU A 34 -7.49 -5.48 1.19
C LEU A 34 -7.96 -4.03 1.11
N HIS A 35 -8.08 -3.33 2.25
CA HIS A 35 -8.45 -1.92 2.28
C HIS A 35 -7.38 -1.04 1.63
N VAL A 36 -6.11 -1.23 1.97
CA VAL A 36 -4.98 -0.52 1.35
C VAL A 36 -4.98 -0.71 -0.16
N MET A 37 -5.07 -1.95 -0.63
CA MET A 37 -5.00 -2.25 -2.06
C MET A 37 -6.16 -1.65 -2.86
N ARG A 38 -7.38 -1.63 -2.28
CA ARG A 38 -8.53 -0.95 -2.90
C ARG A 38 -8.36 0.56 -2.91
N THR A 39 -7.86 1.16 -1.83
CA THR A 39 -7.61 2.60 -1.75
C THR A 39 -6.56 3.05 -2.77
N LEU A 40 -5.51 2.25 -3.01
CA LEU A 40 -4.53 2.54 -4.07
C LEU A 40 -5.14 2.43 -5.48
N CYS A 41 -6.04 1.47 -5.72
CA CYS A 41 -6.78 1.38 -6.99
C CYS A 41 -7.74 2.57 -7.18
N ALA A 42 -8.39 3.04 -6.11
CA ALA A 42 -9.25 4.23 -6.14
C ALA A 42 -8.46 5.49 -6.47
N LEU A 43 -7.28 5.65 -5.86
CA LEU A 43 -6.37 6.75 -6.16
C LEU A 43 -5.94 6.72 -7.63
N GLU A 44 -5.50 5.57 -8.15
CA GLU A 44 -5.13 5.43 -9.57
C GLU A 44 -6.31 5.73 -10.51
N HIS A 45 -7.53 5.30 -10.14
CA HIS A 45 -8.74 5.57 -10.90
C HIS A 45 -9.04 7.07 -11.02
N LEU A 46 -8.95 7.81 -9.92
CA LEU A 46 -9.15 9.26 -9.88
C LEU A 46 -8.07 10.02 -10.67
N ASP A 47 -6.81 9.59 -10.56
CA ASP A 47 -5.70 10.22 -11.29
C ASP A 47 -5.86 10.04 -12.80
N ALA A 48 -6.34 8.86 -13.24
CA ALA A 48 -6.61 8.59 -14.64
C ALA A 48 -7.74 9.47 -15.22
N GLN A 49 -8.72 9.88 -14.40
CA GLN A 49 -9.81 10.75 -14.82
C GLN A 49 -9.41 12.24 -14.86
N SER A 50 -8.51 12.66 -13.97
CA SER A 50 -8.15 14.08 -13.79
C SER A 50 -7.03 14.58 -14.69
N GLY A 51 -6.37 13.70 -15.45
CA GLY A 51 -5.23 14.06 -16.31
C GLY A 51 -3.95 14.37 -15.54
N THR A 52 -3.90 14.02 -14.25
CA THR A 52 -2.71 14.12 -13.39
C THR A 52 -1.57 13.26 -13.96
N PRO A 53 -0.29 13.68 -13.85
CA PRO A 53 0.84 12.85 -14.25
C PRO A 53 0.72 11.44 -13.70
N ARG A 54 0.89 10.45 -14.57
CA ARG A 54 0.63 9.05 -14.24
C ARG A 54 1.41 8.66 -12.98
N GLN A 55 0.68 8.21 -11.95
CA GLN A 55 1.20 7.57 -10.74
C GLN A 55 1.92 8.47 -9.71
N GLU A 56 1.91 9.81 -9.82
CA GLU A 56 2.58 10.66 -8.83
C GLU A 56 2.02 10.45 -7.40
N ARG A 57 0.70 10.56 -7.23
CA ARG A 57 0.06 10.33 -5.93
C ARG A 57 0.18 8.87 -5.50
N LEU A 58 0.19 7.93 -6.44
CA LEU A 58 0.33 6.51 -6.15
C LEU A 58 1.69 6.21 -5.53
N VAL A 59 2.77 6.71 -6.14
CA VAL A 59 4.13 6.57 -5.63
C VAL A 59 4.25 7.23 -4.25
N ARG A 60 3.73 8.46 -4.10
CA ARG A 60 3.75 9.15 -2.81
C ARG A 60 2.98 8.42 -1.70
N ALA A 61 1.86 7.78 -2.04
CA ALA A 61 1.11 6.94 -1.10
C ALA A 61 1.90 5.68 -0.73
N LEU A 62 2.53 5.01 -1.69
CA LEU A 62 3.36 3.82 -1.46
C LEU A 62 4.55 4.16 -0.56
N ASP A 63 5.33 5.19 -0.88
CA ASP A 63 6.48 5.62 -0.08
C ASP A 63 6.08 5.89 1.38
N HIS A 64 4.99 6.64 1.57
CA HIS A 64 4.46 6.93 2.90
C HIS A 64 4.01 5.66 3.62
N LEU A 65 3.14 4.85 3.02
CA LEU A 65 2.56 3.67 3.68
C LEU A 65 3.61 2.58 3.98
N PHE A 66 4.60 2.40 3.12
CA PHE A 66 5.72 1.49 3.38
C PHE A 66 6.57 1.98 4.55
N ALA A 67 6.93 3.28 4.59
CA ALA A 67 7.66 3.84 5.72
C ALA A 67 6.88 3.69 7.03
N ARG A 68 5.62 4.10 7.05
CA ARG A 68 4.77 4.00 8.24
C ARG A 68 4.63 2.56 8.74
N TYR A 69 4.51 1.58 7.84
CA TYR A 69 4.35 0.18 8.23
C TYR A 69 5.66 -0.49 8.65
N TRP A 70 6.71 -0.40 7.82
CA TRP A 70 7.96 -1.14 8.02
C TRP A 70 8.99 -0.43 8.90
N VAL A 71 8.92 0.89 9.03
CA VAL A 71 9.85 1.71 9.82
C VAL A 71 9.21 2.14 11.14
N ASP A 72 7.96 2.61 11.09
CA ASP A 72 7.28 3.15 12.27
C ASP A 72 6.34 2.16 12.94
N ARG A 73 6.17 0.95 12.37
CA ARG A 73 5.29 -0.13 12.87
C ARG A 73 3.83 0.29 13.07
N VAL A 74 3.37 1.25 12.27
CA VAL A 74 1.99 1.76 12.28
C VAL A 74 1.07 0.77 11.55
N PRO A 75 -0.09 0.40 12.12
CA PRO A 75 -0.98 -0.59 11.51
C PRO A 75 -1.82 0.01 10.37
N THR A 76 -1.18 0.38 9.26
CA THR A 76 -1.79 1.03 8.08
C THR A 76 -2.87 0.21 7.38
N HIS A 77 -3.01 -1.08 7.70
CA HIS A 77 -4.10 -1.93 7.22
C HIS A 77 -5.44 -1.65 7.91
N GLN A 78 -5.44 -0.95 9.05
CA GLN A 78 -6.66 -0.55 9.74
C GLN A 78 -7.28 0.66 9.04
N PRO A 79 -8.59 0.65 8.69
CA PRO A 79 -9.21 1.71 7.91
C PRO A 79 -9.02 3.13 8.46
N GLU A 80 -9.19 3.31 9.77
CA GLU A 80 -9.06 4.63 10.40
C GLU A 80 -7.60 5.14 10.37
N VAL A 81 -6.64 4.24 10.54
CA VAL A 81 -5.21 4.57 10.46
C VAL A 81 -4.82 4.89 9.03
N LEU A 82 -5.32 4.11 8.06
CA LEU A 82 -5.12 4.38 6.64
C LEU A 82 -5.64 5.77 6.27
N LYS A 83 -6.89 6.11 6.67
CA LYS A 83 -7.47 7.44 6.46
C LYS A 83 -6.59 8.52 7.07
N ALA A 84 -6.22 8.38 8.34
CA ALA A 84 -5.38 9.36 9.02
C ALA A 84 -4.02 9.57 8.34
N GLU A 85 -3.37 8.50 7.88
CA GLU A 85 -2.08 8.58 7.20
C GLU A 85 -2.20 9.19 5.79
N LEU A 86 -3.26 8.89 5.05
CA LEU A 86 -3.52 9.52 3.73
C LEU A 86 -3.85 11.01 3.87
N THR A 87 -4.64 11.40 4.88
CA THR A 87 -4.94 12.80 5.17
C THR A 87 -3.68 13.63 5.42
N LYS A 88 -2.64 13.06 6.03
CA LYS A 88 -1.36 13.78 6.23
C LYS A 88 -0.66 14.14 4.93
N ILE A 89 -0.78 13.31 3.90
CA ILE A 89 -0.07 13.52 2.62
C ILE A 89 -0.94 14.20 1.56
N PHE A 90 -2.25 13.96 1.54
CA PHE A 90 -3.15 14.51 0.52
C PHE A 90 -4.12 15.58 1.03
N GLY A 91 -4.21 15.77 2.36
CA GLY A 91 -5.24 16.60 2.96
C GLY A 91 -6.60 15.89 3.03
N THR A 92 -7.53 16.49 3.76
CA THR A 92 -8.85 15.91 4.04
C THR A 92 -9.66 15.70 2.77
N GLU A 93 -9.82 16.74 1.95
CA GLU A 93 -10.67 16.73 0.76
C GLU A 93 -10.28 15.61 -0.21
N GLN A 94 -8.99 15.53 -0.58
CA GLN A 94 -8.51 14.50 -1.50
C GLN A 94 -8.61 13.10 -0.91
N THR A 95 -8.43 12.96 0.40
CA THR A 95 -8.52 11.66 1.07
C THR A 95 -9.96 11.17 1.09
N GLU A 96 -10.92 12.05 1.35
CA GLU A 96 -12.35 11.75 1.29
C GLU A 96 -12.76 11.33 -0.12
N GLN A 97 -12.34 12.07 -1.15
CA GLN A 97 -12.56 11.69 -2.55
C GLN A 97 -12.07 10.27 -2.87
N ILE A 98 -10.85 9.91 -2.45
CA ILE A 98 -10.32 8.55 -2.66
C ILE A 98 -11.18 7.49 -1.94
N LEU A 99 -11.59 7.76 -0.70
CA LEU A 99 -12.30 6.78 0.14
C LEU A 99 -13.78 6.63 -0.22
N GLU A 100 -14.37 7.64 -0.86
CA GLU A 100 -15.77 7.65 -1.32
C GLU A 100 -15.96 6.99 -2.70
N GLU A 101 -14.87 6.62 -3.38
CA GLU A 101 -14.94 5.95 -4.67
C GLU A 101 -15.81 4.67 -4.63
N PRO A 102 -16.69 4.45 -5.63
CA PRO A 102 -17.59 3.30 -5.62
C PRO A 102 -16.85 1.96 -5.55
N VAL A 103 -17.16 1.17 -4.52
CA VAL A 103 -16.46 -0.11 -4.24
C VAL A 103 -16.51 -1.09 -5.42
N GLY A 104 -17.57 -1.08 -6.22
CA GLY A 104 -17.75 -2.00 -7.36
C GLY A 104 -16.64 -1.88 -8.42
N PRO A 105 -16.52 -0.73 -9.09
CA PRO A 105 -15.41 -0.42 -10.01
C PRO A 105 -14.03 -0.69 -9.41
N ILE A 106 -13.78 -0.25 -8.18
CA ILE A 106 -12.47 -0.39 -7.53
C ILE A 106 -12.13 -1.85 -7.24
N LYS A 107 -13.09 -2.65 -6.75
CA LYS A 107 -12.92 -4.09 -6.56
C LYS A 107 -12.61 -4.78 -7.89
N LYS A 108 -13.33 -4.44 -8.96
CA LYS A 108 -13.12 -5.00 -10.29
C LYS A 108 -11.71 -4.69 -10.79
N LYS A 109 -11.25 -3.44 -10.66
CA LYS A 109 -9.91 -3.00 -11.05
C LYS A 109 -8.81 -3.76 -10.29
N LEU A 110 -8.97 -3.96 -8.97
CA LEU A 110 -8.01 -4.74 -8.19
C LEU A 110 -7.91 -6.19 -8.68
N ILE A 111 -9.04 -6.82 -9.01
CA ILE A 111 -9.08 -8.18 -9.58
C ILE A 111 -8.37 -8.22 -10.93
N GLU A 112 -8.71 -7.31 -11.84
CA GLU A 112 -8.10 -7.24 -13.18
C GLU A 112 -6.57 -7.04 -13.11
N ASN A 113 -6.09 -6.15 -12.23
CA ASN A 113 -4.66 -5.96 -12.03
C ASN A 113 -3.98 -7.22 -11.49
N THR A 114 -4.66 -7.96 -10.60
CA THR A 114 -4.13 -9.21 -10.02
C THR A 114 -4.11 -10.33 -11.05
N ASP A 115 -5.18 -10.50 -11.82
CA ASP A 115 -5.28 -11.50 -12.90
C ASP A 115 -4.24 -11.23 -13.99
N LEU A 116 -4.01 -9.95 -14.33
CA LEU A 116 -2.95 -9.57 -15.26
C LEU A 116 -1.58 -10.03 -14.75
N ALA A 117 -1.25 -9.78 -13.48
CA ALA A 117 0.02 -10.21 -12.89
C ALA A 117 0.21 -11.75 -12.99
N PHE A 118 -0.84 -12.53 -12.72
CA PHE A 118 -0.80 -13.98 -12.91
C PHE A 118 -0.62 -14.37 -14.39
N SER A 119 -1.31 -13.69 -15.30
CA SER A 119 -1.18 -13.94 -16.74
C SER A 119 0.22 -13.62 -17.30
N GLU A 120 0.94 -12.70 -16.65
CA GLU A 120 2.33 -12.33 -16.95
C GLU A 120 3.37 -13.18 -16.21
N GLY A 121 2.94 -14.15 -15.39
CA GLY A 121 3.81 -15.15 -14.77
C GLY A 121 4.17 -14.92 -13.31
N ALA A 122 3.49 -14.02 -12.58
CA ALA A 122 3.58 -13.97 -11.12
C ALA A 122 3.00 -15.26 -10.50
N PHE A 123 3.64 -15.79 -9.45
CA PHE A 123 3.24 -17.03 -8.76
C PHE A 123 3.48 -16.96 -7.24
#